data_AF-A0A8I0KCH8-F1
#
_entry.id   AF-A0A8I0KCH8-F1
#
_cell.length_a   1.000
_cell.length_b   1.000
_cell.length_c   1.000
_cell.angle_alpha   90.00
_cell.angle_beta   90.00
_cell.angle_gamma   90.00
#
_symmetry.space_group_name_H-M   'P 1'
#
loop_
_entity.id
_entity.type
_entity.pdbx_description
1 polymer ?
#
loop_
_entity_poly.entity_id
_entity_poly.type
_entity_poly.pdbx_seq_one_letter_code
_entity_poly.pdbx_strand_id
1 'polypeptide(L)'
;MTKEKDQDSILDEIKKNLRYAEDYWHDNYERGVEDKEFVTVKGAQWEDGAVARRTAEGKPSLEFNLCRAYCRQQINTQRQNRAQVKVVPVDNGADADKANIIEGLIKDTEESSDAESAYDQAAENAVYGAIGFFRI
;
A
#
# COMPACT_ATOMS: atom_id res chain seq x y z
N MET A 1 -35.57 19.75 15.16
CA MET A 1 -34.71 19.72 16.37
C MET A 1 -34.20 18.34 16.74
N THR A 2 -34.97 17.25 16.66
CA THR A 2 -34.50 15.91 17.10
C THR A 2 -33.60 15.19 16.09
N LYS A 3 -33.86 15.33 14.77
CA LYS A 3 -33.04 14.71 13.72
C LYS A 3 -31.68 15.40 13.51
N GLU A 4 -31.60 16.72 13.63
CA GLU A 4 -30.33 17.46 13.52
C GLU A 4 -29.37 17.12 14.66
N LYS A 5 -29.87 17.07 15.91
CA LYS A 5 -29.04 16.63 17.06
C LYS A 5 -28.52 15.21 16.94
N ASP A 6 -29.30 14.32 16.32
CA ASP A 6 -28.91 12.93 16.08
C ASP A 6 -27.80 12.84 15.01
N GLN A 7 -27.95 13.59 13.91
CA GLN A 7 -26.91 13.72 12.88
C GLN A 7 -25.61 14.34 13.40
N ASP A 8 -25.72 15.37 14.25
CA ASP A 8 -24.55 16.00 14.87
C ASP A 8 -23.81 15.01 15.78
N SER A 9 -24.54 14.19 16.55
CA SER A 9 -23.92 13.18 17.42
C SER A 9 -23.19 12.08 16.63
N ILE A 10 -23.74 11.64 15.50
CA ILE A 10 -23.10 10.66 14.60
C ILE A 10 -21.84 11.27 13.99
N LEU A 11 -21.89 12.52 13.55
CA LEU A 11 -20.72 13.22 13.00
C LEU A 11 -19.60 13.36 14.03
N ASP A 12 -19.95 13.66 15.28
CA ASP A 12 -18.98 13.76 16.37
C ASP A 12 -18.34 12.41 16.71
N GLU A 13 -19.13 11.33 16.70
CA GLU A 13 -18.60 9.96 16.85
C GLU A 13 -17.66 9.58 15.71
N ILE A 14 -18.04 9.86 14.46
CA ILE A 14 -17.20 9.58 13.27
C ILE A 14 -15.87 10.33 13.38
N LYS A 15 -15.89 11.63 13.72
CA LYS A 15 -14.66 12.42 13.88
C LYS A 15 -13.77 11.87 14.99
N LYS A 16 -14.35 11.43 16.10
CA LYS A 16 -13.60 10.84 17.21
C LYS A 16 -12.94 9.53 16.80
N ASN A 17 -13.68 8.66 16.10
CA ASN A 17 -13.16 7.37 15.64
C ASN A 17 -12.11 7.54 14.54
N LEU A 18 -12.32 8.47 13.62
CA LEU A 18 -11.34 8.83 12.59
C LEU A 18 -10.03 9.29 13.24
N ARG A 19 -10.11 10.26 14.16
CA ARG A 19 -8.93 10.79 14.84
C ARG A 19 -8.20 9.72 15.64
N TYR A 20 -8.93 8.85 16.34
CA TYR A 20 -8.34 7.72 17.04
C TYR A 20 -7.55 6.80 16.11
N ALA A 21 -8.09 6.50 14.92
CA ALA A 21 -7.42 5.67 13.93
C ALA A 21 -6.21 6.38 13.30
N GLU A 22 -6.34 7.66 12.96
CA GLU A 22 -5.24 8.48 12.42
C GLU A 22 -4.09 8.58 13.42
N ASP A 23 -4.37 8.94 14.68
CA ASP A 23 -3.37 9.08 15.73
C ASP A 23 -2.65 7.74 15.99
N TYR A 24 -3.35 6.60 15.90
CA TYR A 24 -2.74 5.28 16.11
C TYR A 24 -1.75 4.90 15.00
N TRP A 25 -2.04 5.24 13.74
CA TRP A 25 -1.20 4.89 12.60
C TRP A 25 -0.24 5.99 12.16
N HIS A 26 -0.32 7.17 12.75
CA HIS A 26 0.39 8.37 12.34
C HIS A 26 1.89 8.13 12.11
N ASP A 27 2.61 7.68 13.14
CA ASP A 27 4.05 7.45 13.09
C ASP A 27 4.45 6.43 12.01
N ASN A 28 3.62 5.40 11.79
CA ASN A 28 3.89 4.38 10.79
C ASN A 28 3.74 4.92 9.37
N TYR A 29 2.70 5.73 9.13
CA TYR A 29 2.49 6.34 7.82
C TYR A 29 3.52 7.44 7.53
N GLU A 30 3.88 8.26 8.52
CA GLU A 30 4.90 9.29 8.36
C GLU A 30 6.24 8.67 7.96
N ARG A 31 6.70 7.66 8.70
CA ARG A 31 7.93 6.91 8.37
C ARG A 31 7.83 6.19 7.04
N GLY A 32 6.68 5.58 6.73
CA GLY A 32 6.48 4.88 5.47
C GLY A 32 6.54 5.82 4.25
N VAL A 33 6.08 7.07 4.40
CA VAL A 33 6.22 8.10 3.37
C VAL A 33 7.69 8.52 3.22
N GLU A 34 8.39 8.77 4.33
CA GLU A 34 9.82 9.12 4.32
C GLU A 34 10.66 8.02 3.66
N ASP A 35 10.47 6.75 4.04
CA ASP A 35 11.17 5.61 3.46
C ASP A 35 10.90 5.49 1.95
N LYS A 36 9.65 5.69 1.54
CA LYS A 36 9.28 5.67 0.12
C LYS A 36 9.92 6.80 -0.66
N GLU A 37 9.95 8.01 -0.11
CA GLU A 37 10.60 9.16 -0.74
C GLU A 37 12.11 8.96 -0.82
N PHE A 38 12.76 8.48 0.25
CA PHE A 38 14.18 8.15 0.28
C PHE A 38 14.59 7.20 -0.86
N VAL A 39 13.72 6.23 -1.20
CA VAL A 39 13.99 5.27 -2.26
C VAL A 39 13.62 5.79 -3.66
N THR A 40 12.57 6.61 -3.79
CA THR A 40 11.98 6.93 -5.10
C THR A 40 12.25 8.36 -5.60
N VAL A 41 12.47 9.31 -4.70
CA VAL A 41 12.65 10.74 -5.00
C VAL A 41 14.13 11.09 -5.01
N LYS A 42 14.60 11.66 -6.12
CA LYS A 42 15.99 12.12 -6.24
C LYS A 42 16.23 13.29 -5.27
N GLY A 43 17.30 13.21 -4.50
CA GLY A 43 17.69 14.19 -3.50
C GLY A 43 17.11 13.93 -2.11
N ALA A 44 16.10 13.07 -1.97
CA ALA A 44 15.47 12.74 -0.68
C ALA A 44 16.35 11.87 0.23
N GLN A 45 17.49 11.37 -0.27
CA GLN A 45 18.51 10.73 0.59
C GLN A 45 19.33 11.73 1.42
N TRP A 46 19.16 13.02 1.16
CA TRP A 46 19.77 14.10 1.92
C TRP A 46 18.73 14.71 2.86
N GLU A 47 19.20 15.25 3.98
CA GLU A 47 18.38 16.11 4.83
C GLU A 47 17.77 17.26 4.04
N ASP A 48 16.58 17.68 4.44
CA ASP A 48 15.85 18.78 3.81
C ASP A 48 16.70 20.05 3.68
N GLY A 49 16.77 20.58 2.47
CA GLY A 49 17.54 21.77 2.13
C GLY A 49 19.07 21.58 2.08
N ALA A 50 19.62 20.41 2.44
CA ALA A 50 21.06 20.17 2.38
C ALA A 50 21.60 20.25 0.95
N VAL A 51 20.86 19.70 -0.03
CA VAL A 51 21.22 19.80 -1.45
C VAL A 51 21.29 21.27 -1.88
N ALA A 52 20.26 22.07 -1.56
CA ALA A 52 20.19 23.48 -1.93
C ALA A 52 21.34 24.30 -1.30
N ARG A 53 21.64 24.07 -0.01
CA ARG A 53 22.76 24.72 0.69
C ARG A 53 24.09 24.39 0.03
N ARG A 54 24.34 23.12 -0.29
CA ARG A 54 25.58 22.71 -0.97
C ARG A 54 25.70 23.28 -2.37
N THR A 55 24.60 23.32 -3.12
CA THR A 55 24.56 23.97 -4.43
C THR A 55 24.90 25.46 -4.33
N ALA A 56 24.38 26.17 -3.33
CA ALA A 56 24.72 27.57 -3.08
C ALA A 56 26.20 27.77 -2.70
N GLU A 57 26.80 26.81 -1.99
CA GLU A 57 28.22 26.79 -1.65
C GLU A 57 29.13 26.30 -2.80
N GLY A 58 28.57 26.00 -3.99
CA GLY A 58 29.32 25.47 -5.13
C GLY A 58 29.85 24.05 -4.91
N LYS A 59 29.31 23.30 -3.94
CA LYS A 59 29.72 21.94 -3.61
C LYS A 59 28.83 20.91 -4.31
N PRO A 60 29.40 19.79 -4.79
CA PRO A 60 28.61 18.69 -5.35
C PRO A 60 27.80 17.97 -4.27
N SER A 61 26.64 17.45 -4.67
CA SER A 61 25.75 16.59 -3.88
C SER A 61 25.51 15.31 -4.66
N LEU A 62 26.22 14.24 -4.31
CA LEU A 62 26.15 12.95 -4.99
C LEU A 62 25.13 12.05 -4.29
N GLU A 63 24.38 11.28 -5.07
CA GLU A 63 23.43 10.30 -4.57
C GLU A 63 23.64 8.98 -5.31
N PHE A 64 23.86 7.90 -4.57
CA PHE A 64 24.05 6.56 -5.11
C PHE A 64 22.96 5.65 -4.56
N ASN A 65 21.78 5.71 -5.17
CA ASN A 65 20.59 5.03 -4.66
C ASN A 65 20.60 3.53 -5.00
N LEU A 66 21.29 2.75 -4.16
CA LEU A 66 21.32 1.28 -4.23
C LEU A 66 20.00 0.65 -3.76
N CYS A 67 19.32 1.28 -2.79
CA CYS A 67 18.07 0.79 -2.22
C CYS A 67 17.02 0.58 -3.31
N ARG A 68 16.89 1.52 -4.25
CA ARG A 68 15.94 1.40 -5.37
C ARG A 68 16.15 0.16 -6.21
N ALA A 69 17.41 -0.25 -6.44
CA ALA A 69 17.69 -1.45 -7.22
C ALA A 69 17.21 -2.71 -6.49
N TYR A 70 17.50 -2.84 -5.19
CA TYR A 70 17.08 -3.98 -4.38
C TYR A 70 15.57 -4.03 -4.18
N CYS A 71 14.92 -2.89 -3.90
CA CYS A 71 13.46 -2.83 -3.78
C CYS A 71 12.79 -3.28 -5.09
N ARG A 72 13.26 -2.80 -6.24
CA ARG A 72 12.72 -3.21 -7.54
C ARG A 72 12.93 -4.69 -7.83
N GLN A 73 14.03 -5.28 -7.37
CA GLN A 73 14.23 -6.71 -7.48
C GLN A 73 13.10 -7.47 -6.78
N GLN A 74 12.79 -7.10 -5.53
CA GLN A 74 11.72 -7.74 -4.77
C GLN A 74 10.33 -7.52 -5.39
N ILE A 75 10.03 -6.29 -5.80
CA ILE A 75 8.76 -5.96 -6.46
C ILE A 75 8.60 -6.78 -7.76
N ASN A 76 9.64 -6.87 -8.57
CA ASN A 76 9.59 -7.65 -9.81
C ASN A 76 9.44 -9.15 -9.53
N THR A 77 10.09 -9.68 -8.50
CA THR A 77 9.90 -11.08 -8.07
C THR A 77 8.46 -11.33 -7.63
N GLN A 78 7.84 -10.41 -6.89
CA GLN A 78 6.43 -10.51 -6.52
C GLN A 78 5.52 -10.47 -7.76
N ARG A 79 5.77 -9.58 -8.73
CA ARG A 79 4.98 -9.52 -9.98
C ARG A 79 5.08 -10.80 -10.81
N GLN A 80 6.25 -11.44 -10.84
CA GLN A 80 6.44 -12.75 -11.50
C GLN A 80 5.72 -13.88 -10.76
N ASN A 81 5.59 -13.78 -9.43
CA ASN A 81 4.98 -14.80 -8.57
C ASN A 81 3.71 -14.24 -7.91
N ARG A 82 2.89 -13.51 -8.69
CA ARG A 82 1.72 -12.82 -8.15
C ARG A 82 0.81 -13.83 -7.46
N ALA A 83 0.39 -13.50 -6.24
CA ALA A 83 -0.54 -14.33 -5.48
C ALA A 83 -1.87 -14.41 -6.24
N GLN A 84 -2.42 -15.62 -6.31
CA GLN A 84 -3.72 -15.90 -6.94
C GLN A 84 -4.63 -16.55 -5.90
N VAL A 85 -5.92 -16.22 -5.94
CA VAL A 85 -6.92 -16.86 -5.09
C VAL A 85 -7.17 -18.26 -5.64
N LYS A 86 -6.95 -19.28 -4.81
CA LYS A 86 -7.19 -20.69 -5.16
C LYS A 86 -8.27 -21.26 -4.26
N VAL A 87 -9.30 -21.86 -4.85
CA VAL A 87 -10.41 -22.46 -4.10
C VAL A 87 -10.10 -23.94 -3.90
N VAL A 88 -9.78 -24.31 -2.65
CA VAL A 88 -9.51 -25.70 -2.30
C VAL A 88 -10.74 -26.30 -1.60
N PRO A 89 -11.39 -27.32 -2.16
CA PRO A 89 -12.49 -28.00 -1.49
C PRO A 89 -11.95 -28.77 -0.27
N VAL A 90 -12.62 -28.62 0.87
CA VAL A 90 -12.27 -29.31 2.12
C VAL A 90 -13.50 -30.10 2.57
N ASP A 91 -13.36 -31.41 2.80
CA ASP A 91 -14.35 -32.40 3.26
C ASP A 91 -14.81 -33.45 2.22
N ASN A 92 -15.26 -34.61 2.69
CA ASN A 92 -15.75 -35.76 1.92
C ASN A 92 -17.05 -35.50 1.14
N GLY A 93 -17.72 -34.38 1.41
CA GLY A 93 -18.90 -33.91 0.67
C GLY A 93 -18.64 -32.68 -0.21
N ALA A 94 -17.41 -32.18 -0.25
CA ALA A 94 -17.05 -31.02 -1.06
C ALA A 94 -16.87 -31.42 -2.53
N ASP A 95 -17.57 -30.71 -3.41
CA ASP A 95 -17.60 -30.99 -4.84
C ASP A 95 -16.52 -30.17 -5.56
N ALA A 96 -15.56 -30.85 -6.17
CA ALA A 96 -14.47 -30.22 -6.92
C ALA A 96 -15.01 -29.38 -8.09
N ASP A 97 -16.13 -29.77 -8.70
CA ASP A 97 -16.71 -29.04 -9.83
C ASP A 97 -17.28 -27.69 -9.36
N LYS A 98 -17.87 -27.65 -8.16
CA LYS A 98 -18.34 -26.38 -7.57
C LYS A 98 -17.17 -25.47 -7.19
N ALA A 99 -16.08 -26.04 -6.66
CA ALA A 99 -14.88 -25.26 -6.36
C ALA A 99 -14.30 -24.59 -7.62
N ASN A 100 -14.24 -25.33 -8.73
CA ASN A 100 -13.79 -24.79 -10.03
C ASN A 100 -14.71 -23.66 -10.53
N ILE A 101 -16.02 -23.78 -10.36
CA ILE A 101 -16.97 -22.72 -10.73
C ILE A 101 -16.73 -21.46 -9.89
N ILE A 102 -16.57 -21.60 -8.57
CA ILE A 102 -16.30 -20.45 -7.69
C ILE A 102 -14.97 -19.80 -8.05
N GLU A 103 -13.92 -20.58 -8.29
CA GLU A 103 -12.62 -20.06 -8.72
C GLU A 103 -12.73 -19.29 -10.05
N GLY A 104 -13.51 -19.79 -11.00
CA GLY A 104 -13.81 -19.09 -12.25
C GLY A 104 -14.50 -17.74 -12.04
N LEU A 105 -15.49 -17.66 -11.14
CA LEU A 105 -16.20 -16.41 -10.82
C LEU A 105 -15.30 -15.39 -10.12
N ILE A 106 -14.42 -15.84 -9.22
CA ILE A 106 -13.44 -14.98 -8.56
C ILE A 106 -12.50 -14.39 -9.61
N LYS A 107 -11.99 -15.21 -10.52
CA LYS A 107 -11.08 -14.78 -11.58
C LYS A 107 -11.72 -13.77 -12.53
N ASP A 108 -12.98 -14.00 -12.93
CA ASP A 108 -13.75 -13.05 -13.75
C ASP A 108 -13.90 -11.69 -13.05
N THR A 109 -14.17 -11.72 -11.73
CA THR A 109 -14.24 -10.49 -10.93
C THR A 109 -12.89 -9.78 -10.89
N GLU A 110 -11.80 -10.50 -10.59
CA GLU A 110 -10.44 -9.95 -10.53
C GLU A 110 -10.00 -9.30 -11.86
N GLU A 111 -10.33 -9.93 -12.99
CA GLU A 111 -10.04 -9.40 -14.32
C GLU A 111 -10.89 -8.16 -14.63
N SER A 112 -12.19 -8.21 -14.32
CA SER A 112 -13.10 -7.07 -14.54
C SER A 112 -12.76 -5.84 -13.70
N SER A 113 -12.19 -6.04 -12.50
CA SER A 113 -11.87 -4.97 -11.56
C SER A 113 -10.43 -4.48 -11.62
N ASP A 114 -9.60 -5.02 -12.52
CA ASP A 114 -8.14 -4.77 -12.55
C ASP A 114 -7.47 -5.02 -11.18
N ALA A 115 -7.81 -6.14 -10.55
CA ALA A 115 -7.30 -6.47 -9.21
C ALA A 115 -5.77 -6.62 -9.18
N GLU A 116 -5.15 -7.00 -10.30
CA GLU A 116 -3.69 -7.12 -10.42
C GLU A 116 -2.98 -5.80 -10.10
N SER A 117 -3.49 -4.67 -10.61
CA SER A 117 -2.94 -3.34 -10.32
C SER A 117 -3.01 -3.00 -8.83
N ALA A 118 -4.12 -3.38 -8.17
CA ALA A 118 -4.28 -3.17 -6.73
C ALA A 118 -3.29 -4.02 -5.92
N TYR A 119 -3.07 -5.27 -6.31
CA TYR A 119 -2.10 -6.17 -5.68
C TYR A 119 -0.66 -5.68 -5.86
N ASP A 120 -0.31 -5.25 -7.07
CA ASP A 120 1.01 -4.70 -7.37
C ASP A 120 1.28 -3.42 -6.60
N GLN A 121 0.29 -2.52 -6.51
CA GLN A 121 0.42 -1.27 -5.78
C GLN A 121 0.56 -1.50 -4.27
N ALA A 122 -0.17 -2.48 -3.72
CA ALA A 122 -0.03 -2.88 -2.33
C ALA A 122 1.35 -3.47 -2.05
N ALA A 123 1.84 -4.38 -2.89
CA ALA A 123 3.17 -4.96 -2.75
C ALA A 123 4.28 -3.89 -2.86
N GLU A 124 4.15 -2.97 -3.80
CA GLU A 124 5.10 -1.86 -3.98
C GLU A 124 5.16 -0.95 -2.75
N ASN A 125 4.00 -0.58 -2.19
CA ASN A 125 3.95 0.21 -0.95
C ASN A 125 4.51 -0.57 0.25
N ALA A 126 4.25 -1.88 0.35
CA ALA A 126 4.82 -2.71 1.39
C ALA A 126 6.35 -2.81 1.31
N VAL A 127 6.93 -2.87 0.11
CA VAL A 127 8.39 -2.93 -0.07
C VAL A 127 9.05 -1.59 0.20
N TYR A 128 8.42 -0.46 -0.17
CA TYR A 128 9.01 0.86 0.03
C TYR A 128 8.78 1.44 1.42
N GLY A 129 7.60 1.29 1.99
CA GLY A 129 7.18 1.95 3.23
C GLY A 129 6.59 1.00 4.26
N ALA A 130 6.94 -0.30 4.19
CA ALA A 130 6.53 -1.37 5.10
C ALA A 130 5.02 -1.69 5.18
N ILE A 131 4.15 -0.87 4.58
CA ILE A 131 2.70 -1.01 4.65
C ILE A 131 2.12 -1.01 3.24
N GLY A 132 1.31 -2.03 2.95
CA GLY A 132 0.57 -2.16 1.71
C GLY A 132 -0.78 -2.81 1.96
N PHE A 133 -1.83 -2.23 1.43
CA PHE A 133 -3.20 -2.74 1.55
C PHE A 133 -3.98 -2.45 0.29
N PHE A 134 -5.00 -3.26 0.06
CA PHE A 134 -6.03 -3.05 -0.94
C PHE A 134 -7.38 -3.38 -0.30
N ARG A 135 -8.44 -2.90 -0.93
CA ARG A 135 -9.81 -3.13 -0.48
C ARG A 135 -10.54 -3.95 -1.54
N ILE A 136 -11.31 -4.92 -1.06
CA ILE A 136 -12.25 -5.74 -1.84
C ILE A 136 -13.64 -5.09 -1.77
#